data_AF-A0A535WX82-F1
#
_entry.id   AF-A0A535WX82-F1
#
_cell.length_a   1.000
_cell.length_b   1.000
_cell.length_c   1.000
_cell.angle_alpha   90.00
_cell.angle_beta   90.00
_cell.angle_gamma   90.00
#
_symmetry.space_group_name_H-M   'P 1'
#
loop_
_entity.id
_entity.type
_entity.pdbx_description
1 polymer ?
#
loop_
_entity_poly.entity_id
_entity_poly.type
_entity_poly.pdbx_seq_one_letter_code
_entity_poly.pdbx_strand_id
1 'polypeptide(L)'
;MKSVYVGRLYPSGVQGRLPRLLERLMAKRFGAVPGIARVQLADLRFAYRMSRLFQHIYMGRRLALTVVQREMVATVVNGLIGGAP
;
A
#
# COMPACT_ATOMS: atom_id res chain seq x y z
N MET A 1 -32.90 5.01 -0.81
CA MET A 1 -31.44 5.25 -0.95
C MET A 1 -30.73 3.91 -0.82
N LYS A 2 -30.21 3.38 -1.93
CA LYS A 2 -29.54 2.07 -1.95
C LYS A 2 -28.15 2.23 -1.33
N SER A 3 -27.97 1.57 -0.18
CA SER A 3 -26.66 1.36 0.46
C SER A 3 -25.70 0.76 -0.57
N VAL A 4 -24.73 1.57 -0.99
CA VAL A 4 -23.71 1.18 -1.95
C VAL A 4 -22.86 0.11 -1.28
N TYR A 5 -22.87 -1.07 -1.87
CA TYR A 5 -22.16 -2.27 -1.45
C TYR A 5 -20.65 -2.01 -1.21
N VAL A 6 -20.26 -1.65 0.01
CA VAL A 6 -18.84 -1.55 0.45
C VAL A 6 -18.19 -2.95 0.60
N GLY A 7 -18.94 -4.04 0.41
CA GLY A 7 -18.52 -5.39 0.77
C GLY A 7 -18.02 -6.32 -0.34
N ARG A 8 -17.75 -5.88 -1.57
CA ARG A 8 -17.58 -6.84 -2.69
C ARG A 8 -16.60 -6.51 -3.80
N LEU A 9 -15.52 -5.75 -3.55
CA LEU A 9 -14.54 -5.51 -4.63
C LEU A 9 -13.36 -6.48 -4.69
N TYR A 10 -12.80 -7.00 -3.59
CA TYR A 10 -11.92 -8.20 -3.65
C TYR A 10 -11.87 -8.84 -2.26
N PRO A 11 -12.40 -10.08 -2.03
CA PRO A 11 -11.87 -10.87 -0.93
C PRO A 11 -10.37 -10.97 -1.19
N SER A 12 -9.53 -10.84 -0.16
CA SER A 12 -8.08 -10.85 -0.38
C SER A 12 -7.66 -12.07 -1.20
N GLY A 13 -8.46 -13.14 -1.24
CA GLY A 13 -8.28 -14.28 -2.15
C GLY A 13 -6.98 -15.02 -1.86
N VAL A 14 -6.23 -14.54 -0.87
CA VAL A 14 -4.88 -14.97 -0.61
C VAL A 14 -4.95 -16.24 0.20
N GLN A 15 -4.65 -17.33 -0.49
CA GLN A 15 -4.46 -18.62 0.11
C GLN A 15 -3.08 -18.64 0.77
N GLY A 16 -3.04 -18.86 2.09
CA GLY A 16 -1.79 -18.99 2.83
C GLY A 16 -1.85 -18.40 4.24
N ARG A 17 -1.03 -18.98 5.14
CA ARG A 17 -0.92 -18.51 6.54
C ARG A 17 -0.19 -17.18 6.64
N LEU A 18 0.86 -16.98 5.82
CA LEU A 18 1.71 -15.78 5.84
C LEU A 18 0.96 -14.50 5.39
N PRO A 19 0.25 -14.48 4.25
CA PRO A 19 -0.44 -13.27 3.82
C PRO A 19 -1.57 -12.85 4.76
N ARG A 20 -2.29 -13.82 5.36
CA ARG A 20 -3.30 -13.55 6.39
C ARG A 20 -2.71 -12.94 7.65
N LEU A 21 -1.51 -13.37 8.05
CA LEU A 21 -0.80 -12.78 9.18
C LEU A 21 -0.41 -11.33 8.89
N LEU A 22 0.15 -11.08 7.70
CA LEU A 22 0.51 -9.73 7.26
C LEU A 22 -0.71 -8.81 7.18
N GLU A 23 -1.82 -9.30 6.63
CA GLU A 23 -3.10 -8.57 6.56
C GLU A 23 -3.58 -8.14 7.95
N ARG A 24 -3.55 -9.06 8.93
CA ARG A 24 -3.91 -8.76 10.33
C ARG A 24 -2.98 -7.74 10.97
N LEU A 25 -1.68 -7.85 10.74
CA LEU A 25 -0.70 -6.90 11.27
C LEU A 25 -0.90 -5.50 10.68
N MET A 26 -1.21 -5.40 9.39
CA MET A 26 -1.51 -4.12 8.74
C MET A 26 -2.81 -3.52 9.26
N ALA A 27 -3.88 -4.32 9.37
CA ALA A 27 -5.14 -3.88 9.97
C ALA A 27 -4.94 -3.39 11.41
N LYS A 28 -4.12 -4.09 12.22
CA LYS A 28 -3.80 -3.67 13.58
C LYS A 28 -3.01 -2.35 13.63
N ARG A 29 -2.10 -2.12 12.68
CA ARG A 29 -1.25 -0.92 12.66
C ARG A 29 -1.95 0.32 12.09
N PHE A 30 -2.77 0.14 11.07
CA PHE A 30 -3.37 1.23 10.29
C PHE A 30 -4.89 1.36 10.48
N GLY A 31 -5.51 0.52 11.33
CA GLY A 31 -6.97 0.45 11.52
C GLY A 31 -7.72 -0.23 10.38
N ALA A 32 -7.13 -0.29 9.18
CA ALA A 32 -7.65 -0.98 8.01
C ALA A 32 -6.52 -1.53 7.14
N VAL A 33 -6.86 -2.42 6.20
CA VAL A 33 -5.91 -2.93 5.21
C VAL A 33 -5.88 -1.95 4.02
N PRO A 34 -4.74 -1.29 3.73
CA PRO A 34 -4.63 -0.38 2.59
C PRO A 34 -4.97 -1.07 1.27
N GLY A 35 -5.59 -0.34 0.33
CA GLY A 35 -5.98 -0.91 -0.97
C GLY A 35 -4.80 -1.52 -1.72
N ILE A 36 -3.66 -0.82 -1.77
CA ILE A 36 -2.43 -1.30 -2.41
C ILE A 36 -1.86 -2.56 -1.72
N ALA A 37 -2.05 -2.69 -0.40
CA ALA A 37 -1.58 -3.86 0.33
C ALA A 37 -2.35 -5.12 -0.09
N ARG A 38 -3.64 -5.01 -0.44
CA ARG A 38 -4.41 -6.16 -0.96
C ARG A 38 -3.84 -6.68 -2.29
N VAL A 39 -3.41 -5.79 -3.17
CA VAL A 39 -2.75 -6.14 -4.44
C VAL A 39 -1.39 -6.78 -4.18
N GLN A 40 -0.61 -6.23 -3.25
CA GLN A 40 0.69 -6.79 -2.89
C GLN A 40 0.57 -8.17 -2.24
N LEU A 41 -0.41 -8.37 -1.36
CA LEU A 41 -0.56 -9.65 -0.66
C LEU A 41 -0.96 -10.80 -1.60
N ALA A 42 -1.52 -10.52 -2.78
CA ALA A 42 -1.82 -11.55 -3.78
C ALA A 42 -0.56 -12.27 -4.31
N ASP A 43 0.59 -11.59 -4.36
CA ASP A 43 1.89 -12.17 -4.71
C ASP A 43 3.00 -11.62 -3.80
N LEU A 44 3.46 -12.46 -2.86
CA LEU A 44 4.51 -12.09 -1.92
C LEU A 44 5.85 -11.76 -2.57
N ARG A 45 6.17 -12.36 -3.74
CA ARG A 45 7.39 -12.03 -4.48
C ARG A 45 7.30 -10.65 -5.08
N PHE A 46 6.13 -10.30 -5.62
CA PHE A 46 5.84 -8.94 -6.07
C PHE A 46 5.88 -7.95 -4.90
N ALA A 47 5.21 -8.24 -3.78
CA ALA A 47 5.25 -7.41 -2.58
C ALA A 47 6.67 -7.14 -2.09
N TYR A 48 7.51 -8.18 -2.04
CA TYR A 48 8.89 -8.07 -1.62
C TYR A 48 9.71 -7.15 -2.55
N ARG A 49 9.61 -7.35 -3.87
CA ARG A 49 10.31 -6.51 -4.85
C ARG A 49 9.84 -5.05 -4.79
N MET A 50 8.54 -4.83 -4.66
CA MET A 50 7.97 -3.49 -4.55
C MET A 50 8.42 -2.80 -3.27
N SER A 51 8.45 -3.52 -2.15
CA SER A 51 8.93 -2.99 -0.87
C SER A 51 10.41 -2.62 -0.93
N ARG A 52 11.24 -3.45 -1.59
CA ARG A 52 12.66 -3.14 -1.80
C ARG A 52 12.86 -1.92 -2.68
N LEU A 53 12.09 -1.81 -3.77
CA LEU A 53 12.14 -0.66 -4.67
C LEU A 53 11.74 0.62 -3.93
N PHE A 54 10.62 0.58 -3.19
CA PHE A 54 10.15 1.68 -2.39
C PHE A 54 11.17 2.09 -1.32
N GLN A 55 11.77 1.13 -0.62
CA GLN A 55 12.84 1.41 0.36
C GLN A 55 14.06 2.07 -0.30
N HIS A 56 14.45 1.61 -1.49
CA HIS A 56 15.60 2.15 -2.20
C HIS A 56 15.36 3.58 -2.69
N ILE A 57 14.18 3.83 -3.30
CA ILE A 57 13.83 5.11 -3.91
C ILE A 57 13.35 6.14 -2.88
N TYR A 58 12.58 5.72 -1.88
CA TYR A 58 11.87 6.63 -0.98
C TYR A 58 12.50 6.71 0.41
N MET A 59 13.09 5.62 0.92
CA MET A 59 13.72 5.57 2.24
C MET A 59 15.25 5.53 2.21
N GLY A 60 15.85 5.62 1.02
CA GLY A 60 17.31 5.62 0.87
C GLY A 60 17.97 6.76 1.63
N ARG A 61 18.97 6.46 2.47
CA ARG A 61 19.73 7.46 3.25
C ARG A 61 20.45 8.52 2.40
N ARG A 62 20.60 8.28 1.09
CA ARG A 62 21.26 9.18 0.14
C ARG A 62 20.31 10.17 -0.55
N LEU A 63 19.03 10.17 -0.20
CA LEU A 63 18.08 11.11 -0.78
C LEU A 63 18.34 12.51 -0.22
N ALA A 64 18.58 13.47 -1.12
CA ALA A 64 18.77 14.88 -0.77
C ALA A 64 17.50 15.55 -0.20
N LEU A 65 16.35 14.88 -0.28
CA LEU A 65 15.06 15.39 0.14
C LEU A 65 14.72 14.97 1.57
N THR A 66 14.16 15.89 2.35
CA THR A 66 13.60 15.59 3.67
C THR A 66 12.34 14.72 3.57
N VAL A 67 11.89 14.14 4.69
CA VAL A 67 10.65 13.34 4.74
C VAL A 67 9.47 14.15 4.21
N VAL A 68 9.30 15.40 4.65
CA VAL A 68 8.20 16.27 4.23
C VAL A 68 8.28 16.60 2.74
N GLN A 69 9.47 16.88 2.22
CA GLN A 69 9.64 17.14 0.78
C GLN A 69 9.32 15.92 -0.08
N ARG A 70 9.64 14.71 0.40
CA ARG A 70 9.26 13.47 -0.28
C ARG A 70 7.75 13.28 -0.31
N GLU A 71 7.07 13.54 0.81
CA GLU A 71 5.61 13.49 0.85
C GLU A 71 4.99 14.53 -0.08
N MET A 72 5.51 15.77 -0.11
CA MET A 72 5.04 16.80 -1.05
C MET A 72 5.14 16.35 -2.51
N VAL A 73 6.28 15.76 -2.91
CA VAL A 73 6.44 15.20 -4.25
C VAL A 73 5.45 14.05 -4.49
N ALA A 74 5.29 13.13 -3.53
CA ALA A 74 4.36 12.02 -3.65
C ALA A 74 2.91 12.50 -3.79
N THR A 75 2.49 13.50 -3.03
CA THR A 75 1.15 14.10 -3.11
C THR A 75 0.91 14.76 -4.47
N VAL A 76 1.87 15.54 -4.98
CA VAL A 76 1.75 16.19 -6.30
C VAL A 76 1.69 15.14 -7.41
N VAL A 77 2.60 14.16 -7.39
CA VAL A 77 2.61 13.08 -8.39
C VAL A 77 1.32 12.27 -8.33
N ASN A 78 0.83 11.93 -7.14
CA ASN A 78 -0.45 11.25 -6.97
C ASN A 78 -1.60 12.06 -7.59
N GLY A 79 -1.65 13.38 -7.36
CA GLY A 79 -2.62 14.26 -7.99
C GLY A 79 -2.54 14.27 -9.52
N LEU A 80 -1.33 14.26 -10.09
CA LEU A 80 -1.11 14.24 -11.54
C LEU A 80 -1.56 12.93 -12.21
N ILE A 81 -1.40 11.80 -11.53
CA ILE A 81 -1.83 10.49 -12.05
C ILE A 81 -3.29 10.16 -11.72
N GLY A 82 -4.04 11.10 -11.13
CA GLY A 82 -5.44 10.90 -10.73
C GLY A 82 -5.63 10.01 -9.49
N GLY A 83 -4.59 9.86 -8.67
CA GLY A 83 -4.67 9.21 -7.37
C GLY A 83 -5.44 10.07 -6.34
N ALA A 84 -6.18 9.42 -5.45
CA ALA A 84 -6.82 10.10 -4.32
C ALA A 84 -5.76 10.51 -3.27
N PRO A 85 -5.92 11.67 -2.60
CA PRO A 85 -5.09 12.06 -1.45
C PRO A 85 -5.29 11.15 -0.24
#